data_AF-A0A8H4L0N9-F1
#
_entry.id   AF-A0A8H4L0N9-F1
#
_cell.length_a   1.000
_cell.length_b   1.000
_cell.length_c   1.000
_cell.angle_alpha   90.00
_cell.angle_beta   90.00
_cell.angle_gamma   90.00
#
_symmetry.space_group_name_H-M   'P 1'
#
loop_
_entity.id
_entity.type
_entity.pdbx_description
1 polymer ?
#
loop_
_entity_poly.entity_id
_entity_poly.type
_entity_poly.pdbx_seq_one_letter_code
_entity_poly.pdbx_strand_id
1 'polypeptide(L)'
;MPTLSPPISISTLLDDQQDIRACLESWLHFYHASRDRMASKADDQLQISLAGRLLLVYHSMACIMTETCIAPTNDSVFDYYSPEFASIVDQCMDLWRSAAQMMAEDISSGHCTHRFSFSADMGFILPLYYTGLKCRVPETRRAALALLLSAPHQEGVWNGRLAARVIRRVIEIEERDHDSDSETGNNLPEFNRIHDVRIELSDCSTTKAVLSYKIRQANGPLVTRQEDIAWD
;
A
#
# COMPACT_ATOMS: atom_id res chain seq x y z
N MET A 1 33.77 -3.83 -16.32
CA MET A 1 33.12 -3.14 -15.18
C MET A 1 31.93 -2.39 -15.73
N PRO A 2 30.71 -2.52 -15.16
CA PRO A 2 29.58 -1.73 -15.60
C PRO A 2 29.87 -0.28 -15.21
N THR A 3 29.89 0.62 -16.19
CA THR A 3 29.96 2.06 -15.95
C THR A 3 28.68 2.49 -15.26
N LEU A 4 28.76 2.87 -13.98
CA LEU A 4 27.67 3.52 -13.27
C LEU A 4 27.27 4.77 -14.07
N SER A 5 26.02 4.82 -14.51
CA SER A 5 25.44 6.01 -15.12
C SER A 5 25.66 7.23 -14.21
N PRO A 6 25.91 8.42 -14.77
CA PRO A 6 26.06 9.63 -13.96
C PRO A 6 24.79 9.84 -13.11
N PRO A 7 24.92 10.39 -11.89
CA PRO A 7 23.77 10.68 -11.05
C PRO A 7 22.82 11.63 -11.78
N ILE A 8 21.54 11.26 -11.85
CA ILE A 8 20.48 12.07 -12.47
C ILE A 8 20.40 13.41 -11.73
N SER A 9 20.32 14.52 -12.46
CA SER A 9 20.24 15.84 -11.84
C SER A 9 18.85 16.06 -11.20
N ILE A 10 18.82 16.85 -10.12
CA ILE A 10 17.57 17.22 -9.44
C ILE A 10 16.60 17.90 -10.41
N SER A 11 17.11 18.71 -11.35
CA SER A 11 16.27 19.36 -12.38
C SER A 11 15.50 18.33 -13.21
N THR A 12 16.16 17.27 -13.68
CA THR A 12 15.52 16.22 -14.48
C THR A 12 14.48 15.47 -13.65
N LEU A 13 14.75 15.19 -12.37
CA LEU A 13 13.77 14.55 -11.49
C LEU A 13 12.53 15.42 -11.25
N LEU A 14 12.69 16.75 -11.20
CA LEU A 14 11.57 17.68 -11.07
C LEU A 14 10.73 17.75 -12.36
N ASP A 15 11.39 17.75 -13.52
CA ASP A 15 10.71 17.71 -14.82
C ASP A 15 9.91 16.40 -14.94
N ASP A 16 10.54 15.24 -14.65
CA ASP A 16 9.87 13.93 -14.66
C ASP A 16 8.68 13.88 -13.67
N GLN A 17 8.83 14.45 -12.48
CA GLN A 17 7.74 14.53 -11.50
C GLN A 17 6.55 15.33 -12.06
N GLN A 18 6.81 16.47 -12.70
CA GLN A 18 5.78 17.31 -13.29
C GLN A 18 5.05 16.61 -14.45
N ASP A 19 5.79 15.88 -15.27
CA ASP A 19 5.22 15.10 -16.38
C ASP A 19 4.33 13.97 -15.86
N ILE A 20 4.76 13.24 -14.83
CA ILE A 20 3.95 12.17 -14.20
C ILE A 20 2.69 12.79 -13.58
N ARG A 21 2.79 13.92 -12.89
CA ARG A 21 1.64 14.64 -12.31
C ARG A 21 0.61 14.97 -13.39
N ALA A 22 1.04 15.59 -14.50
CA ALA A 22 0.16 15.90 -15.62
C ALA A 22 -0.49 14.65 -16.23
N CYS A 23 0.25 13.53 -16.32
CA CYS A 23 -0.30 12.27 -16.79
C CYS A 23 -1.37 11.70 -15.83
N LEU A 24 -1.16 11.78 -14.51
CA LEU A 24 -2.12 11.32 -13.51
C LEU A 24 -3.41 12.15 -13.52
N GLU A 25 -3.30 13.47 -13.70
CA GLU A 25 -4.46 14.36 -13.85
C GLU A 25 -5.27 14.03 -15.11
N SER A 26 -4.56 13.86 -16.24
CA SER A 26 -5.16 13.47 -17.51
C SER A 26 -5.86 12.12 -17.43
N TRP A 27 -5.19 11.12 -16.81
CA TRP A 27 -5.77 9.81 -16.58
C TRP A 27 -7.07 9.89 -15.77
N LEU A 28 -7.11 10.68 -14.69
CA LEU A 28 -8.31 10.82 -13.86
C LEU A 28 -9.47 11.44 -14.63
N HIS A 29 -9.17 12.44 -15.46
CA HIS A 29 -10.16 13.04 -16.36
C HIS A 29 -10.77 12.00 -17.31
N PHE A 30 -9.93 11.19 -17.96
CA PHE A 30 -10.39 10.12 -18.85
C PHE A 30 -11.13 9.01 -18.12
N TYR A 31 -10.70 8.65 -16.91
CA TYR A 31 -11.39 7.70 -16.05
C TYR A 31 -12.83 8.17 -15.77
N HIS A 32 -13.03 9.42 -15.34
CA HIS A 32 -14.37 9.95 -15.09
C HIS A 32 -15.23 9.97 -16.36
N ALA A 33 -14.68 10.43 -17.49
CA ALA A 33 -15.40 10.45 -18.76
C ALA A 33 -15.75 9.05 -19.30
N SER A 34 -14.95 8.03 -18.97
CA SER A 34 -15.20 6.64 -19.40
C SER A 34 -16.17 5.92 -18.47
N ARG A 35 -16.14 6.20 -17.16
CA ARG A 35 -17.04 5.60 -16.15
C ARG A 35 -18.50 5.77 -16.52
N ASP A 36 -18.89 6.97 -16.91
CA ASP A 36 -20.29 7.29 -17.24
C ASP A 36 -20.76 6.52 -18.49
N ARG A 37 -19.82 6.21 -19.42
CA ARG A 37 -20.09 5.40 -20.61
C ARG A 37 -20.16 3.91 -20.29
N MET A 38 -19.32 3.42 -19.37
CA MET A 38 -19.29 2.00 -18.98
C MET A 38 -20.51 1.59 -18.16
N ALA A 39 -21.02 2.47 -17.28
CA ALA A 39 -22.17 2.20 -16.43
C ALA A 39 -23.50 1.98 -17.20
N SER A 40 -23.54 2.29 -18.49
CA SER A 40 -24.75 2.17 -19.32
C SER A 40 -24.83 0.87 -20.15
N LYS A 41 -23.80 0.01 -20.10
CA LYS A 41 -23.61 -1.05 -21.12
C LYS A 41 -23.43 -2.49 -20.61
N ALA A 42 -23.37 -2.76 -19.31
CA ALA A 42 -22.84 -4.05 -18.82
C ALA A 42 -23.83 -4.89 -18.01
N ASP A 43 -23.90 -6.18 -18.36
CA ASP A 43 -24.51 -7.26 -17.54
C ASP A 43 -23.70 -7.53 -16.26
N ASP A 44 -22.39 -7.22 -16.26
CA ASP A 44 -21.46 -7.37 -15.12
C ASP A 44 -21.18 -6.02 -14.41
N GLN A 45 -22.22 -5.22 -14.19
CA GLN A 45 -22.15 -3.87 -13.61
C GLN A 45 -21.33 -3.79 -12.30
N LEU A 46 -21.41 -4.84 -11.47
CA LEU A 46 -20.74 -4.88 -10.19
C LEU A 46 -19.22 -5.12 -10.32
N GLN A 47 -18.77 -6.05 -11.16
CA GLN A 47 -17.34 -6.29 -11.38
C GLN A 47 -16.64 -5.06 -11.98
N ILE A 48 -17.30 -4.39 -12.93
CA ILE A 48 -16.80 -3.14 -13.50
C ILE A 48 -16.72 -2.04 -12.44
N SER A 49 -17.69 -1.97 -11.52
CA SER A 49 -17.64 -1.04 -10.40
C SER A 49 -16.46 -1.31 -9.46
N LEU A 50 -16.22 -2.58 -9.12
CA LEU A 50 -15.09 -2.98 -8.26
C LEU A 50 -13.75 -2.69 -8.93
N ALA A 51 -13.56 -3.09 -10.19
CA ALA A 51 -12.35 -2.77 -10.95
C ALA A 51 -12.14 -1.25 -11.06
N GLY A 52 -13.22 -0.50 -11.31
CA GLY A 52 -13.18 0.95 -11.33
C GLY A 52 -12.71 1.57 -10.01
N ARG A 53 -13.21 1.08 -8.87
CA ARG A 53 -12.77 1.54 -7.55
C ARG A 53 -11.31 1.18 -7.26
N LEU A 54 -10.88 -0.03 -7.64
CA LEU A 54 -9.48 -0.44 -7.50
C LEU A 54 -8.54 0.48 -8.28
N LEU A 55 -8.91 0.88 -9.50
CA LEU A 55 -8.13 1.83 -10.29
C LEU A 55 -7.99 3.19 -9.59
N LEU A 56 -9.02 3.67 -8.89
CA LEU A 56 -8.95 4.92 -8.11
C LEU A 56 -8.05 4.79 -6.87
N VAL A 57 -8.02 3.62 -6.23
CA VAL A 57 -7.08 3.31 -5.15
C VAL A 57 -5.64 3.41 -5.65
N TYR A 58 -5.32 2.78 -6.79
CA TYR A 58 -3.99 2.85 -7.39
C TYR A 58 -3.64 4.26 -7.86
N HIS A 59 -4.59 5.01 -8.41
CA HIS A 59 -4.39 6.40 -8.77
C HIS A 59 -4.03 7.26 -7.55
N SER A 60 -4.77 7.10 -6.45
CA SER A 60 -4.49 7.80 -5.18
C SER A 60 -3.09 7.47 -4.67
N MET A 61 -2.71 6.19 -4.66
CA MET A 61 -1.36 5.75 -4.29
C MET A 61 -0.30 6.37 -5.21
N ALA A 62 -0.53 6.37 -6.53
CA ALA A 62 0.41 6.93 -7.50
C ALA A 62 0.59 8.45 -7.31
N CYS A 63 -0.47 9.20 -7.02
CA CYS A 63 -0.38 10.61 -6.67
C CYS A 63 0.54 10.83 -5.45
N ILE A 64 0.33 10.09 -4.35
CA ILE A 64 1.19 10.19 -3.17
C ILE A 64 2.66 9.87 -3.53
N MET A 65 2.89 8.78 -4.28
CA MET A 65 4.23 8.41 -4.72
C MET A 65 4.90 9.51 -5.55
N THR A 66 4.17 10.11 -6.49
CA THR A 66 4.66 11.20 -7.34
C THR A 66 4.99 12.44 -6.53
N GLU A 67 4.14 12.85 -5.59
CA GLU A 67 4.40 14.04 -4.79
C GLU A 67 5.60 13.87 -3.84
N THR A 68 5.89 12.64 -3.42
CA THR A 68 6.90 12.35 -2.41
C THR A 68 8.24 11.85 -2.96
N CYS A 69 8.32 11.53 -4.27
CA CYS A 69 9.47 10.84 -4.86
C CYS A 69 10.80 11.64 -4.85
N ILE A 70 10.74 12.97 -4.78
CA ILE A 70 11.92 13.84 -4.78
C ILE A 70 12.57 14.03 -3.40
N ALA A 71 11.95 13.52 -2.34
CA ALA A 71 12.41 13.65 -0.97
C ALA A 71 12.74 12.28 -0.32
N PRO A 72 13.65 11.47 -0.90
CA PRO A 72 13.84 10.06 -0.52
C PRO A 72 14.36 9.85 0.90
N THR A 73 14.92 10.87 1.54
CA THR A 73 15.44 10.81 2.92
C THR A 73 14.52 11.46 3.94
N ASN A 74 13.38 12.02 3.52
CA ASN A 74 12.47 12.73 4.40
C ASN A 74 11.11 12.03 4.46
N ASP A 75 10.97 11.02 5.31
CA ASP A 75 9.70 10.30 5.50
C ASP A 75 8.61 11.14 6.19
N SER A 76 8.88 12.38 6.62
CA SER A 76 7.83 13.29 7.13
C SER A 76 6.91 13.83 6.04
N VAL A 77 7.33 13.80 4.77
CA VAL A 77 6.49 14.25 3.65
C VAL A 77 5.19 13.44 3.52
N PHE A 78 5.18 12.19 3.98
CA PHE A 78 3.98 11.35 3.95
C PHE A 78 2.90 11.81 4.93
N ASP A 79 3.24 12.58 5.96
CA ASP A 79 2.29 13.03 6.99
C ASP A 79 1.22 13.96 6.39
N TYR A 80 1.57 14.68 5.32
CA TYR A 80 0.66 15.55 4.58
C TYR A 80 -0.44 14.79 3.83
N TYR A 81 -0.29 13.48 3.62
CA TYR A 81 -1.21 12.65 2.84
C TYR A 81 -2.05 11.71 3.70
N SER A 82 -2.17 12.00 5.00
CA SER A 82 -2.94 11.19 5.94
C SER A 82 -4.41 10.98 5.51
N PRO A 83 -5.13 12.00 4.99
CA PRO A 83 -6.49 11.81 4.46
C PRO A 83 -6.55 10.84 3.27
N GLU A 84 -5.59 10.93 2.35
CA GLU A 84 -5.51 10.09 1.16
C GLU A 84 -5.20 8.64 1.54
N PHE A 85 -4.32 8.41 2.51
CA PHE A 85 -4.08 7.08 3.07
C PHE A 85 -5.33 6.48 3.72
N ALA A 86 -6.08 7.27 4.50
CA ALA A 86 -7.35 6.81 5.07
C ALA A 86 -8.36 6.45 3.97
N SER A 87 -8.47 7.30 2.94
CA SER A 87 -9.31 7.06 1.77
C SER A 87 -8.93 5.77 1.02
N ILE A 88 -7.64 5.46 0.88
CA ILE A 88 -7.17 4.19 0.30
C ILE A 88 -7.70 3.00 1.11
N VAL A 89 -7.55 3.03 2.44
CA VAL A 89 -7.99 1.93 3.31
C VAL A 89 -9.51 1.76 3.27
N ASP A 90 -10.27 2.86 3.33
CA ASP A 90 -11.73 2.83 3.30
C ASP A 90 -12.24 2.24 1.97
N GLN A 91 -11.67 2.67 0.85
CA GLN A 91 -12.03 2.14 -0.48
C GLN A 91 -11.69 0.64 -0.60
N CYS A 92 -10.52 0.21 -0.10
CA CYS A 92 -10.14 -1.21 -0.07
C CYS A 92 -11.09 -2.03 0.82
N MET A 93 -11.54 -1.46 1.94
CA MET A 93 -12.48 -2.12 2.84
C MET A 93 -13.86 -2.31 2.19
N ASP A 94 -14.33 -1.31 1.46
CA ASP A 94 -15.59 -1.41 0.71
C ASP A 94 -15.50 -2.40 -0.46
N LEU A 95 -14.36 -2.43 -1.16
CA LEU A 95 -14.05 -3.44 -2.17
C LEU A 95 -14.15 -4.84 -1.58
N TRP A 96 -13.48 -5.08 -0.45
CA TRP A 96 -13.49 -6.36 0.24
C TRP A 96 -14.90 -6.77 0.70
N ARG A 97 -15.65 -5.86 1.33
CA ARG A 97 -17.04 -6.14 1.76
C ARG A 97 -17.93 -6.55 0.59
N SER A 98 -17.84 -5.83 -0.51
CA SER A 98 -18.63 -6.09 -1.71
C SER A 98 -18.26 -7.46 -2.30
N ALA A 99 -16.97 -7.77 -2.40
CA ALA A 99 -16.51 -9.06 -2.91
C ALA A 99 -16.89 -10.22 -1.98
N ALA A 100 -16.80 -10.04 -0.66
CA ALA A 100 -17.17 -11.06 0.33
C ALA A 100 -18.68 -11.38 0.28
N GLN A 101 -19.54 -10.36 0.11
CA GLN A 101 -20.98 -10.56 -0.09
C GLN A 101 -21.27 -11.40 -1.35
N MET A 102 -20.62 -11.08 -2.47
CA MET A 102 -20.77 -11.85 -3.70
C MET A 102 -20.33 -13.31 -3.54
N MET A 103 -19.19 -13.55 -2.87
CA MET A 103 -18.72 -14.91 -2.61
C MET A 103 -19.74 -15.70 -1.77
N ALA A 104 -20.34 -15.07 -0.75
CA ALA A 104 -21.38 -15.70 0.06
C ALA A 104 -22.64 -16.02 -0.75
N GLU A 105 -23.06 -15.12 -1.65
CA GLU A 105 -24.21 -15.31 -2.53
C GLU A 105 -23.97 -16.46 -3.54
N ASP A 106 -22.82 -16.51 -4.19
CA ASP A 106 -22.46 -17.56 -5.16
C ASP A 106 -22.48 -18.94 -4.48
N ILE A 107 -21.85 -19.06 -3.29
CA ILE A 107 -21.88 -20.28 -2.47
C ILE A 107 -23.32 -20.69 -2.14
N SER A 108 -24.17 -19.74 -1.73
CA SER A 108 -25.56 -20.01 -1.36
C SER A 108 -26.43 -20.46 -2.55
N SER A 109 -26.09 -19.99 -3.76
CA SER A 109 -26.84 -20.29 -4.99
C SER A 109 -26.55 -21.68 -5.57
N GLY A 110 -25.55 -22.40 -5.03
CA GLY A 110 -25.14 -23.72 -5.52
C GLY A 110 -24.47 -23.70 -6.90
N HIS A 111 -24.40 -22.54 -7.55
CA HIS A 111 -23.52 -22.31 -8.67
C HIS A 111 -22.15 -21.97 -8.11
N CYS A 112 -21.23 -22.94 -8.09
CA CYS A 112 -19.80 -22.64 -7.97
C CYS A 112 -19.36 -21.99 -9.29
N THR A 113 -19.84 -20.79 -9.59
CA THR A 113 -19.39 -20.12 -10.80
C THR A 113 -17.93 -19.77 -10.58
N HIS A 114 -17.08 -20.20 -11.49
CA HIS A 114 -15.67 -19.84 -11.53
C HIS A 114 -15.44 -18.30 -11.59
N ARG A 115 -16.51 -17.48 -11.61
CA ARG A 115 -16.50 -16.01 -11.53
C ARG A 115 -15.67 -15.50 -10.34
N PHE A 116 -15.54 -16.28 -9.27
CA PHE A 116 -14.68 -15.95 -8.12
C PHE A 116 -13.74 -17.09 -7.65
N SER A 117 -13.26 -17.95 -8.56
CA SER A 117 -11.92 -18.54 -8.33
C SER A 117 -10.81 -17.45 -8.35
N PHE A 118 -11.20 -16.22 -8.64
CA PHE A 118 -10.45 -14.96 -8.63
C PHE A 118 -10.43 -14.28 -7.24
N SER A 119 -10.47 -15.06 -6.16
CA SER A 119 -10.00 -14.61 -4.85
C SER A 119 -8.47 -14.42 -4.80
N ALA A 120 -7.77 -14.58 -5.93
CA ALA A 120 -6.33 -14.46 -6.08
C ALA A 120 -5.84 -13.07 -6.53
N ASP A 121 -6.67 -12.14 -7.01
CA ASP A 121 -6.18 -10.85 -7.50
C ASP A 121 -7.20 -9.71 -7.28
N MET A 122 -7.62 -9.46 -6.02
CA MET A 122 -8.39 -8.24 -5.73
C MET A 122 -7.55 -6.96 -5.91
N GLY A 123 -6.23 -7.12 -5.95
CA GLY A 123 -5.23 -6.12 -6.28
C GLY A 123 -4.98 -5.10 -5.17
N PHE A 124 -5.53 -5.29 -3.96
CA PHE A 124 -5.42 -4.30 -2.90
C PHE A 124 -4.28 -4.55 -1.91
N ILE A 125 -3.56 -5.68 -2.00
CA ILE A 125 -2.47 -5.98 -1.06
C ILE A 125 -1.39 -4.90 -1.14
N LEU A 126 -0.96 -4.52 -2.34
CA LEU A 126 0.07 -3.51 -2.54
C LEU A 126 -0.33 -2.12 -1.99
N PRO A 127 -1.51 -1.55 -2.31
CA PRO A 127 -1.96 -0.29 -1.71
C PRO A 127 -2.04 -0.32 -0.17
N LEU A 128 -2.52 -1.41 0.40
CA LEU A 128 -2.60 -1.57 1.86
C LEU A 128 -1.21 -1.71 2.49
N TYR A 129 -0.31 -2.44 1.84
CA TYR A 129 1.08 -2.56 2.25
C TYR A 129 1.79 -1.21 2.24
N TYR A 130 1.66 -0.47 1.14
CA TYR A 130 2.18 0.88 1.01
C TYR A 130 1.62 1.81 2.11
N THR A 131 0.32 1.74 2.36
CA THR A 131 -0.33 2.54 3.41
C THR A 131 0.19 2.20 4.80
N GLY A 132 0.26 0.91 5.16
CA GLY A 132 0.77 0.48 6.47
C GLY A 132 2.24 0.87 6.72
N LEU A 133 3.03 0.95 5.65
CA LEU A 133 4.43 1.37 5.70
C LEU A 133 4.65 2.88 5.71
N LYS A 134 3.81 3.65 5.01
CA LYS A 134 4.04 5.09 4.74
C LYS A 134 3.11 6.04 5.48
N CYS A 135 1.93 5.61 5.89
CA CYS A 135 1.09 6.37 6.81
C CYS A 135 1.68 6.29 8.23
N ARG A 136 1.55 7.37 9.02
CA ARG A 136 1.96 7.43 10.44
C ARG A 136 0.79 7.67 11.38
N VAL A 137 -0.44 7.60 10.87
CA VAL A 137 -1.67 7.61 11.67
C VAL A 137 -1.94 6.20 12.20
N PRO A 138 -1.88 5.97 13.52
CA PRO A 138 -1.96 4.61 14.08
C PRO A 138 -3.21 3.85 13.66
N GLU A 139 -4.38 4.51 13.66
CA GLU A 139 -5.64 3.87 13.31
C GLU A 139 -5.70 3.43 11.84
N THR A 140 -5.24 4.27 10.90
CA THR A 140 -5.18 3.93 9.48
C THR A 140 -4.26 2.73 9.24
N ARG A 141 -3.12 2.67 9.92
CA ARG A 141 -2.18 1.54 9.80
C ARG A 141 -2.75 0.24 10.36
N ARG A 142 -3.41 0.29 11.51
CA ARG A 142 -4.08 -0.87 12.11
C ARG A 142 -5.23 -1.35 11.25
N ALA A 143 -6.00 -0.45 10.64
CA ALA A 143 -7.05 -0.80 9.70
C ALA A 143 -6.49 -1.50 8.44
N ALA A 144 -5.39 -0.99 7.87
CA ALA A 144 -4.72 -1.64 6.74
C ALA A 144 -4.21 -3.05 7.11
N LEU A 145 -3.58 -3.18 8.28
CA LEU A 145 -3.12 -4.47 8.82
C LEU A 145 -4.28 -5.45 9.01
N ALA A 146 -5.37 -5.02 9.63
CA ALA A 146 -6.54 -5.85 9.89
C ALA A 146 -7.17 -6.35 8.57
N LEU A 147 -7.21 -5.51 7.54
CA LEU A 147 -7.75 -5.89 6.24
C LEU A 147 -6.87 -6.93 5.53
N LEU A 148 -5.54 -6.77 5.55
CA LEU A 148 -4.61 -7.78 5.00
C LEU A 148 -4.72 -9.13 5.72
N LEU A 149 -4.95 -9.14 7.02
CA LEU A 149 -5.17 -10.37 7.80
C LEU A 149 -6.53 -11.02 7.51
N SER A 150 -7.53 -10.22 7.14
CA SER A 150 -8.89 -10.69 6.84
C SER A 150 -9.01 -11.31 5.44
N ALA A 151 -8.10 -10.93 4.53
CA ALA A 151 -8.03 -11.44 3.17
C ALA A 151 -6.65 -12.09 2.88
N PRO A 152 -6.29 -13.21 3.54
CA PRO A 152 -4.98 -13.82 3.40
C PRO A 152 -4.89 -14.59 2.06
N HIS A 153 -4.72 -13.86 0.98
CA HIS A 153 -4.51 -14.38 -0.37
C HIS A 153 -3.19 -13.90 -0.95
N GLN A 154 -2.85 -14.39 -2.14
CA GLN A 154 -1.63 -14.04 -2.85
C GLN A 154 -2.00 -13.43 -4.21
N GLU A 155 -1.57 -12.18 -4.42
CA GLU A 155 -1.77 -11.37 -5.64
C GLU A 155 -0.44 -11.29 -6.41
N GLY A 156 -0.24 -12.20 -7.37
CA GLY A 156 1.05 -12.36 -8.05
C GLY A 156 2.22 -12.61 -7.08
N VAL A 157 3.13 -11.64 -6.96
CA VAL A 157 4.28 -11.67 -6.03
C VAL A 157 3.93 -11.22 -4.61
N TRP A 158 2.75 -10.64 -4.40
CA TRP A 158 2.32 -10.11 -3.12
C TRP A 158 1.61 -11.18 -2.29
N ASN A 159 2.18 -11.56 -1.16
CA ASN A 159 1.52 -12.43 -0.19
C ASN A 159 0.93 -11.61 0.95
N GLY A 160 -0.39 -11.69 1.17
CA GLY A 160 -1.10 -10.87 2.16
C GLY A 160 -0.66 -11.12 3.60
N ARG A 161 -0.32 -12.38 3.95
CA ARG A 161 0.18 -12.74 5.28
C ARG A 161 1.57 -12.17 5.54
N LEU A 162 2.46 -12.27 4.55
CA LEU A 162 3.79 -11.65 4.63
C LEU A 162 3.68 -10.12 4.72
N ALA A 163 2.86 -9.49 3.89
CA ALA A 163 2.62 -8.05 3.91
C ALA A 163 2.11 -7.59 5.29
N ALA A 164 1.10 -8.28 5.85
CA ALA A 164 0.59 -8.02 7.19
C ALA A 164 1.67 -8.17 8.27
N ARG A 165 2.49 -9.22 8.17
CA ARG A 165 3.55 -9.49 9.14
C ARG A 165 4.61 -8.40 9.16
N VAL A 166 5.00 -7.90 7.98
CA VAL A 166 5.94 -6.80 7.83
C VAL A 166 5.35 -5.50 8.37
N ILE A 167 4.12 -5.15 7.99
CA ILE A 167 3.45 -3.93 8.51
C ILE A 167 3.35 -3.97 10.03
N ARG A 168 2.91 -5.10 10.60
CA ARG A 168 2.83 -5.27 12.06
C ARG A 168 4.19 -4.99 12.70
N ARG A 169 5.26 -5.52 12.11
CA ARG A 169 6.60 -5.35 12.65
C ARG A 169 7.09 -3.90 12.57
N VAL A 170 6.79 -3.21 11.47
CA VAL A 170 7.10 -1.78 11.34
C VAL A 170 6.30 -0.95 12.36
N ILE A 171 5.01 -1.25 12.55
CA ILE A 171 4.17 -0.63 13.60
C ILE A 171 4.81 -0.83 14.98
N GLU A 172 5.17 -2.07 15.35
CA GLU A 172 5.79 -2.39 16.64
C GLU A 172 7.10 -1.62 16.90
N ILE A 173 7.88 -1.35 15.85
CA ILE A 173 9.15 -0.62 15.97
C ILE A 173 8.91 0.88 16.09
N GLU A 174 8.09 1.46 15.21
CA GLU A 174 7.87 2.90 15.18
C GLU A 174 7.03 3.41 16.37
N GLU A 175 6.05 2.61 16.82
CA GLU A 175 5.10 2.98 17.88
C GLU A 175 5.54 2.54 19.29
N ARG A 176 6.73 1.92 19.44
CA ARG A 176 7.19 1.27 20.69
C ARG A 176 7.23 2.19 21.93
N ASP A 177 7.58 3.46 21.72
CA ASP A 177 7.83 4.44 22.78
C ASP A 177 6.83 5.62 22.73
N HIS A 178 5.73 5.47 21.98
CA HIS A 178 4.69 6.50 21.88
C HIS A 178 3.57 6.18 22.86
N ASP A 179 3.68 6.71 24.09
CA ASP A 179 2.57 6.68 25.04
C ASP A 179 1.39 7.45 24.44
N SER A 180 0.28 6.73 24.23
CA SER A 180 -0.99 7.22 23.67
C SER A 180 -1.65 8.35 24.47
N ASP A 181 -1.06 8.74 25.60
CA ASP A 181 -1.58 9.73 26.54
C ASP A 181 -0.93 11.12 26.38
N SER A 182 0.00 11.28 25.43
CA SER A 182 0.60 12.59 25.17
C SER A 182 -0.33 13.45 24.30
N GLU A 183 -0.95 14.47 24.92
CA GLU A 183 -1.79 15.51 24.29
C GLU A 183 -1.07 16.35 23.19
N THR A 184 0.14 15.94 22.79
CA THR A 184 1.02 16.68 21.87
C THR A 184 1.10 15.98 20.50
N GLY A 185 -0.06 15.80 19.87
CA GLY A 185 -0.18 15.51 18.44
C GLY A 185 0.19 14.09 18.02
N ASN A 186 -0.66 13.52 17.16
CA ASN A 186 -0.57 12.19 16.52
C ASN A 186 0.69 11.93 15.67
N ASN A 187 1.78 12.66 15.86
CA ASN A 187 2.95 12.60 14.98
C ASN A 187 4.05 11.74 15.60
N LEU A 188 4.22 10.54 15.04
CA LEU A 188 5.37 9.69 15.34
C LEU A 188 6.68 10.47 15.09
N PRO A 189 7.57 10.58 16.10
CA PRO A 189 8.77 11.37 15.98
C PRO A 189 9.72 10.79 14.92
N GLU A 190 10.47 11.66 14.23
CA GLU A 190 11.33 11.26 13.10
C GLU A 190 12.35 10.16 13.48
N PHE A 191 12.87 10.19 14.71
CA PHE A 191 13.87 9.22 15.17
C PHE A 191 13.34 7.79 15.30
N ASN A 192 12.03 7.60 15.40
CA ASN A 192 11.40 6.28 15.42
C ASN A 192 11.11 5.74 14.01
N ARG A 193 11.14 6.60 12.98
CA ARG A 193 10.70 6.24 11.63
C ARG A 193 11.69 5.29 10.97
N ILE A 194 11.14 4.25 10.36
CA ILE A 194 11.90 3.28 9.58
C ILE A 194 11.95 3.72 8.12
N HIS A 195 13.13 3.58 7.52
CA HIS A 195 13.40 3.88 6.12
C HIS A 195 13.82 2.63 5.35
N ASP A 196 13.70 2.67 4.02
CA ASP A 196 14.28 1.66 3.10
C ASP A 196 13.92 0.21 3.47
N VAL A 197 12.63 -0.02 3.72
CA VAL A 197 12.08 -1.35 4.02
C VAL A 197 12.19 -2.24 2.79
N ARG A 198 12.92 -3.35 2.90
CA ARG A 198 13.14 -4.35 1.86
C ARG A 198 12.83 -5.74 2.40
N ILE A 199 12.24 -6.56 1.54
CA ILE A 199 11.92 -7.95 1.83
C ILE A 199 12.72 -8.81 0.86
N GLU A 200 13.55 -9.68 1.39
CA GLU A 200 14.28 -10.69 0.64
C GLU A 200 13.63 -12.05 0.94
N LEU A 201 12.94 -12.61 -0.05
CA LEU A 201 12.34 -13.93 0.10
C LEU A 201 13.45 -14.98 0.19
N SER A 202 13.41 -15.80 1.25
CA SER A 202 14.12 -17.09 1.22
C SER A 202 13.41 -17.98 0.19
N ASP A 203 14.07 -19.00 -0.36
CA ASP A 203 13.56 -19.88 -1.43
C ASP A 203 12.03 -20.00 -1.50
N CYS A 204 11.44 -19.94 -2.71
CA CYS A 204 9.99 -19.83 -2.95
C CYS A 204 9.11 -20.91 -2.29
N SER A 205 9.70 -21.99 -1.76
CA SER A 205 9.02 -23.06 -1.02
C SER A 205 8.93 -22.82 0.49
N THR A 206 9.58 -21.77 1.01
CA THR A 206 9.67 -21.47 2.44
C THR A 206 8.82 -20.27 2.80
N THR A 207 8.10 -20.34 3.92
CA THR A 207 7.37 -19.20 4.48
C THR A 207 8.31 -18.30 5.31
N LYS A 208 9.48 -18.00 4.75
CA LYS A 208 10.56 -17.25 5.39
C LYS A 208 11.04 -16.13 4.48
N ALA A 209 11.31 -14.98 5.07
CA ALA A 209 11.89 -13.83 4.41
C ALA A 209 12.80 -13.09 5.38
N VAL A 210 13.77 -12.36 4.85
CA VAL A 210 14.60 -11.44 5.61
C VAL A 210 14.03 -10.04 5.41
N LEU A 211 13.64 -9.39 6.51
CA LEU A 211 13.26 -7.99 6.52
C LEU A 211 14.51 -7.16 6.78
N SER A 212 14.84 -6.27 5.85
CA SER A 212 15.92 -5.30 5.96
C SER A 212 15.36 -3.89 6.00
N TYR A 213 15.84 -3.05 6.90
CA TYR A 213 15.39 -1.67 7.03
C TYR A 213 16.45 -0.77 7.67
N LYS A 214 16.30 0.54 7.53
CA LYS A 214 17.17 1.55 8.13
C LYS A 214 16.44 2.27 9.25
N ILE A 215 17.09 2.42 10.40
CA ILE A 215 16.57 3.18 11.54
C ILE A 215 17.63 4.14 12.05
N ARG A 216 17.21 5.31 12.51
CA ARG A 216 18.11 6.33 13.06
C ARG A 216 18.53 5.92 14.48
N GLN A 217 19.83 5.87 14.75
CA GLN A 217 20.29 5.74 16.13
C GLN A 217 20.07 7.05 16.89
N ALA A 218 19.84 7.00 18.20
CA ALA A 218 19.69 8.20 19.03
C ALA A 218 20.90 9.14 18.80
N ASN A 219 20.65 10.28 18.15
CA ASN A 219 21.66 11.26 17.73
C ASN A 219 22.76 10.72 16.80
N GLY A 220 22.49 9.66 16.03
CA GLY A 220 23.46 8.99 15.16
C GLY A 220 23.00 8.84 13.70
N PRO A 221 23.85 8.21 12.85
CA PRO A 221 23.49 7.93 11.46
C PRO A 221 22.37 6.89 11.37
N LEU A 222 21.79 6.77 10.17
CA LEU A 222 20.91 5.64 9.83
C LEU A 222 21.73 4.35 9.82
N VAL A 223 21.24 3.32 10.50
CA VAL A 223 21.86 1.99 10.54
C VAL A 223 20.91 0.97 9.95
N THR A 224 21.45 0.12 9.07
CA THR A 224 20.71 -1.02 8.52
C THR A 224 20.55 -2.11 9.57
N ARG A 225 19.32 -2.58 9.75
CA ARG A 225 18.93 -3.73 10.56
C ARG A 225 18.37 -4.80 9.64
N GLN A 226 18.61 -6.05 10.00
CA GLN A 226 18.04 -7.21 9.34
C GLN A 226 17.49 -8.15 10.40
N GLU A 227 16.34 -8.75 10.12
CA GLU A 227 15.71 -9.74 10.97
C GLU A 227 14.93 -10.75 10.13
N ASP A 228 14.90 -12.00 10.59
CA ASP A 228 14.14 -13.06 9.94
C ASP A 228 12.65 -12.92 10.28
N ILE A 229 11.82 -13.03 9.25
CA ILE A 229 10.37 -13.04 9.35
C ILE A 229 9.84 -14.34 8.77
N ALA A 230 8.98 -15.01 9.53
CA ALA A 230 8.20 -16.12 9.06
C ALA A 230 6.70 -15.81 9.14
N TRP A 231 5.92 -16.46 8.27
CA TRP A 231 4.47 -16.44 8.31
C TRP A 231 3.93 -17.87 8.23
N ASP A 232 2.79 -18.10 8.88
CA ASP A 232 2.08 -19.39 8.82
C ASP A 232 1.12 -19.42 7.63
#